data_AF-A0A849EVI9-F1
#
_entry.id   AF-A0A849EVI9-F1
#
_cell.length_a   1.000
_cell.length_b   1.000
_cell.length_c   1.000
_cell.angle_alpha   90.00
_cell.angle_beta   90.00
_cell.angle_gamma   90.00
#
_symmetry.space_group_name_H-M   'P 1'
#
loop_
_entity.id
_entity.type
_entity.pdbx_description
1 polymer ?
#
loop_
_entity_poly.entity_id
_entity_poly.type
_entity_poly.pdbx_seq_one_letter_code
_entity_poly.pdbx_strand_id
1 'polypeptide(L)'
;MNYYMPYTYLSEAMIETLTAAFGLLAVTQPSAASVPPHMQAAADRGSLQLMFPRQVDTQRLEDTLQAFNQWADVHHGSGGTLKGLFLSGQHARTEEASANQIRGVLRRFDAASPQSTPDPVFQAALFLALAQSYDRQHDALNLDLAGVSDLER
;
A
#
# COMPACT_ATOMS: atom_id res chain seq x y z
N MET A 1 -0.61 25.44 -4.12
CA MET A 1 -1.08 24.04 -3.97
C MET A 1 0.06 23.25 -3.37
N ASN A 2 -0.10 22.74 -2.15
CA ASN A 2 0.95 21.98 -1.47
C ASN A 2 0.68 20.49 -1.60
N TYR A 3 1.62 19.74 -2.18
CA TYR A 3 1.51 18.30 -2.35
C TYR A 3 2.07 17.60 -1.13
N TYR A 4 1.25 16.80 -0.46
CA TYR A 4 1.68 16.00 0.68
C TYR A 4 1.94 14.57 0.23
N MET A 5 3.23 14.26 0.03
CA MET A 5 3.77 13.00 -0.50
C MET A 5 5.00 12.63 0.36
N PRO A 6 5.25 11.35 0.68
CA PRO A 6 4.68 10.13 0.10
C PRO A 6 3.38 9.61 0.72
N TYR A 7 2.84 10.27 1.74
CA TYR A 7 1.67 9.79 2.47
C TYR A 7 0.39 9.84 1.64
N THR A 8 -0.42 8.80 1.80
CA THR A 8 -1.70 8.62 1.12
C THR A 8 -2.87 8.59 2.09
N TYR A 9 -2.60 8.52 3.40
CA TYR A 9 -3.59 8.68 4.46
C TYR A 9 -3.14 9.77 5.43
N LEU A 10 -4.10 10.57 5.91
CA LEU A 10 -3.89 11.55 6.97
C LEU A 10 -4.96 11.38 8.03
N SER A 11 -4.56 11.34 9.29
CA SER A 11 -5.51 11.43 10.41
C SER A 11 -6.16 12.81 10.47
N GLU A 12 -7.30 12.94 11.16
CA GLU A 12 -7.99 14.22 11.32
C GLU A 12 -7.07 15.29 11.93
N ALA A 13 -6.32 14.93 12.97
CA ALA A 13 -5.37 15.83 13.63
C ALA A 13 -4.25 16.31 12.67
N MET A 14 -3.75 15.42 11.81
CA MET A 14 -2.76 15.81 10.78
C MET A 14 -3.37 16.75 9.76
N ILE A 15 -4.59 16.50 9.29
CA ILE A 15 -5.29 17.37 8.35
C ILE A 15 -5.45 18.77 8.94
N GLU A 16 -5.91 18.88 10.18
CA GLU A 16 -6.08 20.17 10.85
C GLU A 16 -4.74 20.91 11.00
N THR A 17 -3.74 20.22 11.53
CA THR A 17 -2.41 20.82 11.78
C THR A 17 -1.75 21.29 10.48
N LEU A 18 -1.76 20.44 9.45
CA LEU A 18 -1.10 20.75 8.19
C LEU A 18 -1.87 21.81 7.39
N THR A 19 -3.20 21.80 7.42
CA THR A 19 -3.99 22.82 6.69
C THR A 19 -3.96 24.17 7.39
N ALA A 20 -3.84 24.22 8.72
CA ALA A 20 -3.57 25.46 9.45
C ALA A 20 -2.22 26.08 9.08
N ALA A 21 -1.18 25.25 8.88
CA ALA A 21 0.17 25.70 8.57
C ALA A 21 0.36 26.05 7.08
N PHE A 22 -0.24 25.28 6.17
CA PHE A 22 0.07 25.31 4.74
C PHE A 22 -1.14 25.61 3.85
N GLY A 23 -2.35 25.77 4.41
CA GLY A 23 -3.59 25.94 3.66
C GLY A 23 -4.03 24.65 2.96
N LEU A 24 -4.58 24.77 1.75
CA LEU A 24 -5.06 23.63 0.96
C LEU A 24 -3.93 22.63 0.64
N LEU A 25 -4.16 21.36 0.99
CA LEU A 25 -3.24 20.25 0.73
C LEU A 25 -3.78 19.33 -0.35
N ALA A 26 -2.93 18.92 -1.28
CA ALA A 26 -3.21 17.90 -2.27
C ALA A 26 -2.63 16.55 -1.84
N VAL A 27 -3.44 15.50 -1.81
CA VAL A 27 -3.06 14.14 -1.38
C VAL A 27 -3.42 13.15 -2.48
N THR A 28 -2.47 12.29 -2.84
CA THR A 28 -2.70 11.20 -3.79
C THR A 28 -3.39 10.02 -3.12
N GLN A 29 -4.48 9.55 -3.73
CA GLN A 29 -5.27 8.41 -3.32
C GLN A 29 -5.22 7.33 -4.41
N PRO A 30 -5.23 6.04 -4.06
CA PRO A 30 -5.17 4.96 -5.03
C PRO A 30 -6.47 4.84 -5.83
N SER A 31 -7.63 5.01 -5.20
CA SER A 31 -8.93 5.07 -5.86
C SER A 31 -9.91 5.94 -5.08
N ALA A 32 -11.01 6.36 -5.71
CA ALA A 32 -12.07 7.10 -5.02
C ALA A 32 -12.78 6.24 -3.96
N ALA A 33 -12.86 4.93 -4.18
CA ALA A 33 -13.51 4.00 -3.28
C ALA A 33 -12.70 3.75 -1.99
N SER A 34 -11.37 3.98 -2.01
CA SER A 34 -10.50 3.73 -0.86
C SER A 34 -10.37 4.94 0.07
N VAL A 35 -10.99 6.07 -0.26
CA VAL A 35 -10.87 7.31 0.52
C VAL A 35 -11.58 7.14 1.87
N PRO A 36 -10.89 7.36 3.00
CA PRO A 36 -11.54 7.34 4.31
C PRO A 36 -12.59 8.46 4.44
N PRO A 37 -13.70 8.21 5.17
CA PRO A 37 -14.79 9.19 5.30
C PRO A 37 -14.34 10.58 5.80
N HIS A 38 -13.41 10.64 6.76
CA HIS A 38 -12.92 11.91 7.30
C HIS A 38 -12.08 12.70 6.30
N MET A 39 -11.30 12.01 5.45
CA MET A 39 -10.55 12.64 4.36
C MET A 39 -11.49 13.13 3.25
N GLN A 40 -12.57 12.38 2.97
CA GLN A 40 -13.61 12.82 2.03
C GLN A 40 -14.32 14.07 2.57
N ALA A 41 -14.74 14.07 3.83
CA ALA A 41 -15.33 15.25 4.47
C ALA A 41 -14.36 16.45 4.48
N ALA A 42 -13.05 16.21 4.54
CA ALA A 42 -12.03 17.24 4.42
C ALA A 42 -11.88 17.79 3.01
N ALA A 43 -12.09 16.95 2.00
CA ALA A 43 -12.13 17.38 0.61
C ALA A 43 -13.38 18.22 0.32
N ASP A 44 -14.54 17.79 0.82
CA ASP A 44 -15.83 18.46 0.59
C ASP A 44 -15.86 19.88 1.17
N ARG A 45 -15.19 20.10 2.31
CA ARG A 45 -15.03 21.43 2.94
C ARG A 45 -13.87 22.25 2.37
N GLY A 46 -13.15 21.74 1.37
CA GLY A 46 -12.04 22.44 0.72
C GLY A 46 -10.74 22.51 1.53
N SER A 47 -10.58 21.67 2.56
CA SER A 47 -9.31 21.56 3.31
C SER A 47 -8.32 20.63 2.60
N LEU A 48 -8.82 19.61 1.89
CA LEU A 48 -8.03 18.70 1.08
C LEU A 48 -8.42 18.76 -0.40
N GLN A 49 -7.47 18.43 -1.26
CA GLN A 49 -7.70 18.06 -2.65
C GLN A 49 -7.22 16.63 -2.86
N LEU A 50 -8.15 15.75 -3.19
CA LEU A 50 -7.84 14.34 -3.45
C LEU A 50 -7.49 14.17 -4.93
N MET A 51 -6.38 13.50 -5.20
CA MET A 51 -5.91 13.22 -6.56
C MET A 51 -5.85 11.72 -6.79
N PHE A 52 -6.31 11.28 -7.94
CA PHE A 52 -6.39 9.86 -8.28
C PHE A 52 -5.64 9.58 -9.59
N PRO A 53 -4.96 8.43 -9.72
CA PRO A 53 -4.51 7.97 -11.02
C PRO A 53 -5.73 7.76 -11.93
N ARG A 54 -5.68 8.32 -13.15
CA ARG A 54 -6.78 8.20 -14.12
C ARG A 54 -6.75 6.82 -14.77
N GLN A 55 -7.92 6.29 -15.15
CA GLN A 55 -8.02 5.05 -15.94
C GLN A 55 -7.53 3.78 -15.24
N VAL A 56 -7.48 3.78 -13.91
CA VAL A 56 -7.25 2.55 -13.13
C VAL A 56 -8.50 1.70 -13.15
N ASP A 57 -8.34 0.41 -13.50
CA ASP A 57 -9.35 -0.60 -13.24
C ASP A 57 -9.41 -0.89 -11.72
N THR A 58 -10.39 -0.29 -11.05
CA THR A 58 -10.54 -0.39 -9.60
C THR A 58 -10.87 -1.80 -9.14
N GLN A 59 -11.65 -2.56 -9.93
CA GLN A 59 -11.97 -3.94 -9.59
C GLN A 59 -10.70 -4.80 -9.62
N ARG A 60 -9.91 -4.67 -10.70
CA ARG A 60 -8.63 -5.38 -10.81
C ARG A 60 -7.68 -5.00 -9.67
N LEU A 61 -7.67 -3.73 -9.26
CA LEU A 61 -6.85 -3.26 -8.14
C LEU A 61 -7.27 -3.92 -6.83
N GLU A 62 -8.57 -3.93 -6.53
CA GLU A 62 -9.14 -4.57 -5.33
C GLU A 62 -8.86 -6.08 -5.30
N ASP A 63 -9.10 -6.79 -6.41
CA ASP A 63 -8.84 -8.22 -6.53
C ASP A 63 -7.35 -8.53 -6.29
N THR A 64 -6.45 -7.70 -6.83
CA THR A 64 -5.01 -7.85 -6.67
C THR A 64 -4.56 -7.61 -5.23
N LEU A 65 -5.10 -6.59 -4.56
CA LEU A 65 -4.82 -6.31 -3.15
C LEU A 65 -5.35 -7.42 -2.24
N GLN A 66 -6.54 -7.94 -2.53
CA GLN A 66 -7.12 -9.05 -1.79
C GLN A 66 -6.27 -10.31 -1.93
N ALA A 67 -5.84 -10.65 -3.15
CA ALA A 67 -4.95 -11.79 -3.38
C ALA A 67 -3.60 -11.62 -2.66
N PHE A 68 -3.04 -10.41 -2.69
CA PHE A 68 -1.80 -10.09 -1.96
C PHE A 68 -1.97 -10.26 -0.45
N ASN A 69 -3.05 -9.74 0.13
CA ASN A 69 -3.32 -9.86 1.57
C ASN A 69 -3.56 -11.31 1.99
N GLN A 70 -4.38 -12.06 1.25
CA GLN A 70 -4.61 -13.49 1.52
C GLN A 70 -3.30 -14.29 1.50
N TRP A 71 -2.44 -13.99 0.53
CA TRP A 71 -1.11 -14.59 0.46
C TRP A 71 -0.25 -14.19 1.67
N ALA A 72 -0.22 -12.89 2.02
CA ALA A 72 0.55 -12.39 3.14
C ALA A 72 0.10 -13.04 4.46
N ASP A 73 -1.21 -13.18 4.69
CA ASP A 73 -1.80 -13.80 5.88
C ASP A 73 -1.37 -15.26 6.05
N VAL A 74 -1.37 -16.03 4.96
CA VAL A 74 -0.93 -17.45 4.96
C VAL A 74 0.56 -17.57 5.30
N HIS A 75 1.38 -16.58 4.95
CA HIS A 75 2.83 -16.61 5.14
C HIS A 75 3.33 -15.84 6.38
N HIS A 76 2.47 -15.09 7.06
CA HIS A 76 2.80 -14.34 8.28
C HIS A 76 3.01 -15.24 9.52
N GLY A 77 2.55 -16.49 9.49
CA GLY A 77 2.61 -17.45 10.60
C GLY A 77 3.92 -18.22 10.80
N SER A 78 4.88 -18.13 9.87
CA SER A 78 6.18 -18.83 9.97
C SER A 78 7.34 -17.89 9.67
N GLY A 79 7.82 -17.15 10.67
CA GLY A 79 9.09 -16.42 10.61
C GLY A 79 9.13 -15.31 9.56
N GLY A 80 8.32 -14.27 9.77
CA GLY A 80 8.23 -13.06 8.95
C GLY A 80 9.58 -12.38 8.71
N THR A 81 10.24 -12.77 7.62
CA THR A 81 11.24 -11.94 6.96
C THR A 81 10.84 -11.83 5.51
N LEU A 82 10.94 -10.63 4.94
CA LEU A 82 10.97 -10.38 3.48
C LEU A 82 11.91 -11.36 2.75
N LYS A 83 12.90 -11.92 3.46
CA LYS A 83 13.79 -12.99 3.02
C LYS A 83 13.08 -14.33 2.75
N GLY A 84 12.12 -14.72 3.58
CA GLY A 84 11.26 -15.90 3.37
C GLY A 84 10.30 -15.71 2.18
N LEU A 85 9.87 -14.48 1.92
CA LEU A 85 8.99 -14.11 0.80
C LEU A 85 9.65 -14.36 -0.57
N PHE A 86 10.97 -14.22 -0.68
CA PHE A 86 11.72 -14.59 -1.90
C PHE A 86 11.96 -16.09 -2.04
N LEU A 87 11.79 -16.87 -0.96
CA LEU A 87 12.03 -18.32 -0.94
C LEU A 87 10.73 -19.14 -1.09
N SER A 88 9.57 -18.57 -0.74
CA SER A 88 8.27 -19.26 -0.76
C SER A 88 7.57 -19.25 -2.12
N GLY A 89 8.10 -18.54 -3.12
CA GLY A 89 7.71 -18.66 -4.53
C GLY A 89 8.16 -20.00 -5.12
N GLN A 90 7.48 -21.08 -4.72
CA GLN A 90 7.64 -22.46 -5.18
C GLN A 90 9.11 -22.95 -5.24
N HIS A 91 9.60 -23.50 -4.13
CA HIS A 91 9.95 -24.92 -4.00
C HIS A 91 10.44 -25.15 -2.57
N ALA A 92 9.68 -25.92 -1.79
CA ALA A 92 10.24 -26.60 -0.64
C ALA A 92 11.33 -27.56 -1.14
N ARG A 93 12.59 -27.14 -1.07
CA ARG A 93 13.73 -28.02 -0.84
C ARG A 93 14.94 -27.20 -0.44
N THR A 94 15.37 -27.45 0.79
CA THR A 94 16.68 -27.19 1.34
C THR A 94 17.73 -27.75 0.38
N GLU A 95 18.32 -26.88 -0.43
CA GLU A 95 19.62 -27.01 -1.08
C GLU A 95 19.90 -25.64 -1.68
N GLU A 96 21.11 -25.11 -1.47
CA GLU A 96 21.51 -23.77 -1.90
C GLU A 96 21.04 -23.49 -3.33
N ALA A 97 19.99 -22.68 -3.47
CA ALA A 97 19.45 -22.32 -4.77
C ALA A 97 20.51 -21.51 -5.52
N SER A 98 21.32 -22.20 -6.32
CA SER A 98 22.33 -21.58 -7.15
C SER A 98 21.66 -20.53 -8.04
N ALA A 99 22.37 -19.43 -8.33
CA ALA A 99 21.86 -18.35 -9.18
C ALA A 99 21.28 -18.85 -10.53
N ASN A 100 21.70 -20.03 -10.98
CA ASN A 100 21.20 -20.69 -12.19
C ASN A 100 19.77 -21.24 -12.06
N GLN A 101 19.36 -21.72 -10.89
CA GLN A 101 17.99 -22.20 -10.64
C GLN A 101 17.00 -21.03 -10.61
N ILE A 102 17.37 -19.94 -9.92
CA ILE A 102 16.57 -18.70 -9.90
C ILE A 102 16.39 -18.15 -11.32
N ARG A 103 17.47 -18.08 -12.12
CA ARG A 103 17.41 -17.70 -13.54
C ARG A 103 16.51 -18.63 -14.36
N GLY A 104 16.51 -19.93 -14.08
CA GLY A 104 15.70 -20.91 -14.79
C GLY A 104 14.21 -20.85 -14.45
N VAL A 105 13.84 -20.44 -13.24
CA VAL A 105 12.45 -20.15 -12.85
C VAL A 105 11.98 -18.84 -13.48
N LEU A 106 12.78 -17.78 -13.40
CA LEU A 106 12.48 -16.48 -14.03
C LEU A 106 12.27 -16.60 -15.54
N ARG A 107 13.17 -17.30 -16.26
CA ARG A 107 13.02 -17.54 -17.70
C ARG A 107 11.76 -18.30 -18.08
N ARG A 108 11.29 -19.22 -17.23
CA ARG A 108 10.05 -19.98 -17.47
C ARG A 108 8.81 -19.12 -17.25
N PHE A 109 8.86 -18.20 -16.28
CA PHE A 109 7.82 -17.21 -16.07
C PHE A 109 7.72 -16.24 -17.26
N ASP A 110 8.87 -15.75 -17.75
CA ASP A 110 8.95 -14.88 -18.94
C ASP A 110 8.52 -15.58 -20.23
N ALA A 111 8.69 -16.90 -20.33
CA ALA A 111 8.31 -17.67 -21.52
C ALA A 111 6.82 -18.10 -21.54
N ALA A 112 6.18 -18.18 -20.37
CA ALA A 112 4.79 -18.64 -20.23
C ALA A 112 3.77 -17.49 -20.22
N SER A 113 4.18 -16.28 -19.84
CA SER A 113 3.34 -15.09 -19.93
C SER A 113 3.63 -14.36 -21.24
N PRO A 114 2.62 -14.01 -22.06
CA PRO A 114 2.84 -12.99 -23.08
C PRO A 114 3.41 -11.76 -22.37
N GLN A 115 4.47 -11.16 -22.91
CA GLN A 115 5.06 -9.92 -22.40
C GLN A 115 4.03 -8.79 -22.51
N SER A 116 3.11 -8.77 -21.55
CA SER A 116 2.23 -7.65 -21.28
C SER A 116 3.15 -6.52 -20.87
N THR A 117 3.19 -5.45 -21.67
CA THR A 117 3.82 -4.20 -21.26
C THR A 117 3.26 -3.85 -19.87
N PRO A 118 4.09 -3.64 -18.84
CA PRO A 118 3.60 -3.32 -17.52
C PRO A 118 2.76 -2.06 -17.61
N ASP A 119 1.53 -2.11 -17.10
CA ASP A 119 0.64 -0.96 -17.03
C ASP A 119 1.14 -0.03 -15.91
N PRO A 120 1.80 1.10 -16.24
CA PRO A 120 2.44 1.94 -15.24
C PRO A 120 1.42 2.65 -14.35
N VAL A 121 0.21 2.89 -14.87
CA VAL A 121 -0.87 3.52 -14.13
C VAL A 121 -1.41 2.55 -13.09
N PHE A 122 -1.64 1.30 -13.48
CA PHE A 122 -2.02 0.25 -12.54
C PHE A 122 -0.96 0.01 -11.46
N GLN A 123 0.32 -0.04 -11.84
CA GLN A 123 1.42 -0.20 -10.87
C GLN A 123 1.49 0.96 -9.88
N ALA A 124 1.33 2.20 -10.34
CA ALA A 124 1.28 3.37 -9.46
C ALA A 124 0.10 3.29 -8.50
N ALA A 125 -1.09 2.90 -8.98
CA ALA A 125 -2.27 2.74 -8.14
C ALA A 125 -2.11 1.63 -7.09
N LEU A 126 -1.52 0.50 -7.48
CA LEU A 126 -1.19 -0.60 -6.56
C LEU A 126 -0.20 -0.16 -5.48
N PHE A 127 0.85 0.58 -5.87
CA PHE A 127 1.79 1.15 -4.91
C PHE A 127 1.10 2.10 -3.93
N LEU A 128 0.25 3.01 -4.42
CA LEU A 128 -0.50 3.93 -3.58
C LEU A 128 -1.44 3.19 -2.61
N ALA A 129 -2.03 2.07 -3.02
CA ALA A 129 -2.91 1.29 -2.17
C ALA A 129 -2.17 0.55 -1.04
N LEU A 130 -0.98 0.04 -1.34
CA LEU A 130 -0.10 -0.54 -0.33
C LEU A 130 0.40 0.53 0.64
N ALA A 131 0.81 1.70 0.14
CA ALA A 131 1.18 2.84 0.97
C ALA A 131 0.04 3.28 1.88
N GLN A 132 -1.19 3.34 1.36
CA GLN A 132 -2.37 3.73 2.15
C GLN A 132 -2.68 2.73 3.25
N SER A 133 -2.53 1.45 2.97
CA SER A 133 -2.70 0.39 3.97
C SER A 133 -1.65 0.52 5.07
N TYR A 134 -0.39 0.77 4.70
CA TYR A 134 0.70 0.99 5.65
C TYR A 134 0.48 2.24 6.52
N ASP A 135 0.14 3.38 5.91
CA ASP A 135 -0.10 4.64 6.61
C ASP A 135 -1.25 4.48 7.64
N ARG A 136 -2.33 3.79 7.26
CA ARG A 136 -3.47 3.50 8.15
C ARG A 136 -3.10 2.60 9.31
N GLN A 137 -2.34 1.53 9.05
CA GLN A 137 -1.86 0.63 10.10
C GLN A 137 -0.95 1.38 11.08
N HIS A 138 -0.10 2.28 10.55
CA HIS A 138 0.79 3.07 11.38
C HIS A 138 0.03 4.09 12.25
N ASP A 139 -0.98 4.76 11.71
CA ASP A 139 -1.88 5.65 12.48
C ASP A 139 -2.60 4.89 13.60
N ALA A 140 -3.16 3.72 13.29
CA ALA A 140 -3.83 2.86 14.28
C ALA A 140 -2.87 2.45 15.41
N LEU A 141 -1.66 2.01 15.08
CA LEU A 141 -0.63 1.66 16.07
C LEU A 141 -0.24 2.86 16.95
N ASN A 142 -0.14 4.06 16.37
CA ASN A 142 0.19 5.27 17.13
C ASN A 142 -0.95 5.63 18.10
N LEU A 143 -2.21 5.47 17.69
CA LEU A 143 -3.37 5.66 18.57
C LEU A 143 -3.38 4.66 19.72
N ASP A 144 -3.10 3.37 19.44
CA ASP A 144 -3.04 2.33 20.46
C ASP A 144 -1.93 2.60 21.49
N LEU A 145 -0.73 2.98 21.02
CA LEU A 145 0.41 3.32 21.89
C LEU A 145 0.15 4.55 22.76
N ALA A 146 -0.52 5.57 22.21
CA ALA A 146 -0.93 6.75 22.96
C ALA A 146 -1.92 6.37 24.08
N GLY A 147 -2.90 5.50 23.78
CA GLY A 147 -3.85 5.01 24.77
C GLY A 147 -3.21 4.23 25.91
N VAL A 148 -2.18 3.41 25.64
CA VAL A 148 -1.41 2.72 26.70
C VAL A 148 -0.66 3.72 27.59
N SER A 149 -0.05 4.74 26.99
CA SER A 149 0.71 5.75 27.72
C SER A 149 -0.18 6.56 28.69
N ASP A 150 -1.44 6.79 28.32
CA ASP A 150 -2.41 7.49 29.17
C ASP A 150 -2.93 6.62 30.33
N LEU A 151 -2.91 5.29 30.20
CA LEU A 151 -3.26 4.36 31.29
C LEU A 151 -2.16 4.19 32.34
N GLU A 152 -0.91 4.53 31.99
CA GLU A 152 0.25 4.46 32.89
C GLU A 152 0.47 5.75 33.72
N ARG A 153 -0.38 6.78 33.56
CA ARG A 153 -0.38 8.01 34.37
C ARG A 153 -1.40 7.97 35.50
#